data_AF-A0A1B0GQI3-F1
#
_entry.id   AF-A0A1B0GQI3-F1
#
_cell.length_a   1.000
_cell.length_b   1.000
_cell.length_c   1.000
_cell.angle_alpha   90.00
_cell.angle_beta   90.00
_cell.angle_gamma   90.00
#
_symmetry.space_group_name_H-M   'P 1'
#
loop_
_entity.id
_entity.type
_entity.pdbx_description
1 polymer ?
#
loop_
_entity_poly.entity_id
_entity_poly.type
_entity_poly.pdbx_seq_one_letter_code
_entity_poly.pdbx_strand_id
1 'polypeptide(L)'
;MGIFEKGWEKPSPIQEAAIPIALGGKDILARAKNGTGKTGAYSIPVLEQVDTSKECIQALIIVPTRELALQTSQICIELAKHMDIRVMVTTGGTNLKDDIMRIYQKGRFLEK
;
A
#
# COMPACT_ATOMS: atom_id res chain seq x y z
N MET A 1 -8.59 5.89 -7.53
CA MET A 1 -7.40 5.01 -7.42
C MET A 1 -6.67 4.95 -8.77
N GLY A 2 -5.33 4.96 -8.80
CA GLY A 2 -4.48 5.01 -10.01
C GLY A 2 -4.22 3.66 -10.70
N ILE A 3 -5.20 2.76 -10.72
CA ILE A 3 -5.05 1.40 -11.27
C ILE A 3 -4.78 1.43 -12.79
N PHE A 4 -5.53 2.25 -13.54
CA PHE A 4 -5.39 2.32 -14.99
C PHE A 4 -4.10 2.99 -15.45
N GLU A 5 -3.59 3.97 -14.69
CA GLU A 5 -2.30 4.62 -14.98
C GLU A 5 -1.12 3.65 -14.83
N LYS A 6 -1.31 2.60 -14.01
CA LYS A 6 -0.41 1.46 -13.88
C LYS A 6 -0.48 0.48 -15.05
N GLY A 7 -1.42 0.65 -15.98
CA GLY A 7 -1.70 -0.29 -17.07
C GLY A 7 -2.36 -1.60 -16.61
N TRP A 8 -2.96 -1.62 -15.41
CA TRP A 8 -3.60 -2.81 -14.86
C TRP A 8 -5.06 -2.91 -15.33
N GLU A 9 -5.25 -3.29 -16.59
CA GLU A 9 -6.59 -3.39 -17.19
C GLU A 9 -7.37 -4.64 -16.74
N LYS A 10 -6.66 -5.74 -16.46
CA LYS A 10 -7.23 -7.00 -15.99
C LYS A 10 -6.51 -7.48 -14.74
N PRO A 11 -7.24 -7.89 -13.70
CA PRO A 11 -6.64 -8.44 -12.50
C PRO A 11 -5.90 -9.76 -12.83
N SER A 12 -4.81 -10.01 -12.11
CA SER A 12 -4.15 -11.32 -12.17
C SER A 12 -4.95 -12.39 -11.40
N PRO A 13 -4.73 -13.70 -11.62
CA PRO A 13 -5.48 -14.75 -10.92
C PRO A 13 -5.43 -14.64 -9.38
N ILE A 14 -4.30 -14.18 -8.82
CA ILE A 14 -4.19 -13.98 -7.37
C ILE A 14 -4.96 -12.73 -6.90
N GLN A 15 -5.06 -11.69 -7.74
CA GLN A 15 -5.84 -10.50 -7.45
C GLN A 15 -7.35 -10.81 -7.53
N GLU A 16 -7.79 -11.52 -8.58
CA GLU A 16 -9.18 -11.97 -8.73
C GLU A 16 -9.64 -12.81 -7.53
N ALA A 17 -8.78 -13.71 -7.04
CA ALA A 17 -9.10 -14.56 -5.91
C ALA A 17 -9.07 -13.81 -4.55
N ALA A 18 -8.09 -12.93 -4.33
CA ALA A 18 -7.84 -12.34 -3.01
C ALA A 18 -8.63 -11.04 -2.76
N ILE A 19 -8.75 -10.15 -3.76
CA ILE A 19 -9.30 -8.79 -3.54
C ILE A 19 -10.74 -8.83 -3.03
N PRO A 20 -11.69 -9.60 -3.63
CA PRO A 20 -13.07 -9.63 -3.14
C PRO A 20 -13.19 -10.15 -1.71
N ILE A 21 -12.36 -11.15 -1.35
CA ILE A 21 -12.34 -11.71 0.01
C ILE A 21 -11.80 -10.68 1.00
N ALA A 22 -10.75 -9.94 0.62
CA ALA A 22 -10.10 -8.96 1.48
C ALA A 22 -11.01 -7.75 1.74
N LEU A 23 -11.72 -7.29 0.71
CA LEU A 23 -12.75 -6.25 0.82
C LEU A 23 -13.93 -6.69 1.71
N GLY A 24 -14.17 -8.00 1.84
CA GLY A 24 -15.11 -8.55 2.79
C GLY A 24 -14.64 -8.55 4.25
N GLY A 25 -13.47 -7.99 4.55
CA GLY A 25 -12.91 -7.89 5.90
C GLY A 25 -12.43 -9.24 6.47
N LYS A 26 -12.15 -10.23 5.61
CA LYS A 26 -11.69 -11.55 6.03
C LYS A 26 -10.16 -11.65 5.98
N ASP A 27 -9.62 -12.43 6.90
CA ASP A 27 -8.20 -12.80 6.88
C ASP A 27 -7.89 -13.75 5.72
N ILE A 28 -6.76 -13.53 5.06
CA ILE A 28 -6.36 -14.28 3.86
C ILE A 28 -4.93 -14.77 3.99
N LEU A 29 -4.74 -16.07 3.73
CA LEU A 29 -3.43 -16.62 3.40
C LEU A 29 -3.35 -16.87 1.88
N ALA A 30 -2.61 -16.03 1.18
CA ALA A 30 -2.48 -16.11 -0.28
C ALA A 30 -1.08 -16.61 -0.69
N ARG A 31 -1.01 -17.53 -1.66
CA ARG A 31 0.25 -18.03 -2.22
C ARG A 31 0.23 -17.93 -3.74
N ALA A 32 1.22 -17.26 -4.31
CA ALA A 32 1.43 -17.21 -5.76
C ALA A 32 2.92 -17.06 -6.09
N LYS A 33 3.30 -17.37 -7.34
CA LYS A 33 4.68 -17.21 -7.83
C LYS A 33 5.09 -15.73 -7.81
N ASN A 34 6.39 -15.45 -7.88
CA ASN A 34 6.88 -14.07 -7.99
C ASN A 34 6.44 -13.46 -9.33
N GLY A 35 6.28 -12.13 -9.37
CA GLY A 35 5.82 -11.42 -10.57
C GLY A 35 4.34 -11.60 -10.93
N THR A 36 3.52 -12.22 -10.07
CA THR A 36 2.10 -12.50 -10.35
C THR A 36 1.12 -11.42 -9.87
N GLY A 37 1.59 -10.24 -9.47
CA GLY A 37 0.72 -9.15 -9.02
C GLY A 37 0.28 -9.22 -7.55
N LYS A 38 0.98 -10.01 -6.71
CA LYS A 38 0.71 -10.13 -5.26
C LYS A 38 0.66 -8.78 -4.54
N THR A 39 1.52 -7.82 -4.91
CA THR A 39 1.50 -6.49 -4.31
C THR A 39 0.15 -5.81 -4.48
N GLY A 40 -0.37 -5.75 -5.71
CA GLY A 40 -1.72 -5.24 -5.96
C GLY A 40 -2.81 -6.01 -5.22
N ALA A 41 -2.64 -7.33 -5.07
CA ALA A 41 -3.62 -8.19 -4.41
C ALA A 41 -3.86 -7.83 -2.93
N TYR A 42 -2.84 -7.33 -2.21
CA TYR A 42 -3.02 -6.81 -0.85
C TYR A 42 -3.14 -5.28 -0.78
N SER A 43 -2.48 -4.53 -1.66
CA SER A 43 -2.44 -3.06 -1.54
C SER A 43 -3.74 -2.40 -1.98
N ILE A 44 -4.42 -2.95 -3.01
CA ILE A 44 -5.71 -2.43 -3.48
C ILE A 44 -6.77 -2.49 -2.37
N PRO A 45 -7.05 -3.66 -1.75
CA PRO A 45 -8.07 -3.72 -0.70
C PRO A 45 -7.68 -2.94 0.56
N VAL A 46 -6.39 -2.86 0.89
CA VAL A 46 -5.91 -2.01 1.99
C VAL A 46 -6.24 -0.54 1.75
N LEU A 47 -5.92 -0.01 0.57
CA LEU A 47 -6.18 1.39 0.23
C LEU A 47 -7.67 1.70 0.16
N GLU A 48 -8.47 0.78 -0.41
CA GLU A 48 -9.93 0.95 -0.53
C GLU A 48 -10.64 1.05 0.83
N GLN A 49 -10.11 0.38 1.86
CA GLN A 49 -10.71 0.37 3.20
C GLN A 49 -10.29 1.54 4.10
N VAL A 50 -9.38 2.41 3.65
CA VAL A 50 -8.95 3.57 4.44
C VAL A 50 -10.06 4.61 4.51
N ASP A 51 -10.45 4.98 5.73
CA ASP A 51 -11.39 6.07 5.98
C ASP A 51 -10.65 7.41 5.98
N THR A 52 -10.78 8.17 4.89
CA THR A 52 -10.07 9.44 4.71
C THR A 52 -10.56 10.56 5.64
N SER A 53 -11.68 10.37 6.37
CA SER A 53 -12.13 11.32 7.39
C SER A 53 -11.31 11.24 8.68
N LYS A 54 -10.53 10.17 8.87
CA LYS A 54 -9.74 9.92 10.09
C LYS A 54 -8.25 10.15 9.85
N GLU A 55 -7.69 11.14 10.54
CA GLU A 55 -6.25 11.45 10.51
C GLU A 55 -5.43 10.51 11.42
N CYS A 56 -5.49 9.20 11.19
CA CYS A 56 -4.69 8.21 11.92
C CYS A 56 -4.09 7.16 10.97
N ILE A 57 -3.10 6.41 11.46
CA ILE A 57 -2.58 5.23 10.75
C ILE A 57 -3.65 4.14 10.82
N GLN A 58 -4.10 3.67 9.66
CA GLN A 58 -5.17 2.66 9.54
C GLN A 58 -4.68 1.33 8.95
N ALA A 59 -3.48 1.30 8.37
CA ALA A 59 -2.93 0.10 7.75
C ALA A 59 -1.41 0.03 7.91
N LEU A 60 -0.89 -1.19 8.01
CA LEU A 60 0.54 -1.49 8.07
C LEU A 60 0.86 -2.62 7.08
N ILE A 61 1.80 -2.37 6.18
CA ILE A 61 2.33 -3.37 5.25
C ILE A 61 3.77 -3.67 5.66
N ILE A 62 4.07 -4.92 5.98
CA ILE A 62 5.40 -5.37 6.39
C ILE A 62 6.00 -6.22 5.27
N VAL A 63 7.23 -5.90 4.87
CA VAL A 63 7.99 -6.63 3.85
C VAL A 63 9.43 -6.88 4.33
N PRO A 64 10.10 -7.94 3.84
CA PRO A 64 11.32 -8.43 4.49
C PRO A 64 12.60 -7.64 4.16
N THR A 65 12.60 -6.77 3.14
CA THR A 65 13.80 -6.02 2.75
C THR A 65 13.50 -4.54 2.50
N ARG A 66 14.55 -3.71 2.55
CA ARG A 66 14.45 -2.26 2.33
C ARG A 66 13.99 -1.96 0.90
N GLU A 67 14.54 -2.68 -0.06
CA GLU A 67 14.26 -2.53 -1.49
C GLU A 67 12.79 -2.87 -1.76
N LEU A 68 12.28 -3.97 -1.17
CA LEU A 68 10.87 -4.33 -1.29
C LEU A 68 9.96 -3.30 -0.61
N ALA A 69 10.39 -2.70 0.50
CA ALA A 69 9.61 -1.66 1.17
C ALA A 69 9.46 -0.42 0.29
N LEU A 70 10.56 0.04 -0.31
CA LEU A 70 10.56 1.18 -1.23
C LEU A 70 9.75 0.91 -2.51
N GLN A 71 9.90 -0.28 -3.11
CA GLN A 71 9.11 -0.67 -4.28
C GLN A 71 7.61 -0.77 -3.96
N THR A 72 7.27 -1.35 -2.81
CA THR A 72 5.89 -1.49 -2.36
C THR A 72 5.27 -0.13 -2.07
N SER A 73 6.01 0.78 -1.41
CA SER A 73 5.53 2.12 -1.14
C SER A 73 5.27 2.91 -2.40
N GLN A 74 6.16 2.82 -3.40
CA GLN A 74 5.96 3.46 -4.70
C GLN A 74 4.67 2.97 -5.37
N ILE A 75 4.43 1.66 -5.36
CA ILE A 75 3.19 1.09 -5.89
C ILE A 75 1.97 1.62 -5.14
N CYS A 76 2.03 1.70 -3.81
CA CYS A 76 0.93 2.23 -3.00
C CYS A 76 0.68 3.72 -3.29
N ILE A 77 1.72 4.54 -3.43
CA ILE A 77 1.62 5.97 -3.78
C ILE A 77 0.92 6.13 -5.13
N GLU A 78 1.34 5.36 -6.14
CA GLU A 78 0.75 5.41 -7.48
C GLU A 78 -0.71 4.95 -7.48
N LEU A 79 -1.05 3.90 -6.74
CA LEU A 79 -2.44 3.47 -6.57
C LEU A 79 -3.27 4.52 -5.82
N ALA A 80 -2.69 5.17 -4.81
CA ALA A 80 -3.35 6.20 -4.01
C ALA A 80 -3.40 7.58 -4.68
N LYS A 81 -2.82 7.77 -5.87
CA LYS A 81 -2.67 9.08 -6.55
C LYS A 81 -3.95 9.91 -6.62
N HIS A 82 -5.10 9.27 -6.78
CA HIS A 82 -6.42 9.91 -6.87
C HIS A 82 -7.26 9.73 -5.60
N MET A 83 -6.61 9.51 -4.46
CA MET A 83 -7.22 9.29 -3.16
C MET A 83 -6.60 10.26 -2.17
N ASP A 84 -7.36 10.71 -1.17
CA ASP A 84 -6.81 11.55 -0.09
C ASP A 84 -6.15 10.68 0.99
N ILE A 85 -5.23 9.80 0.56
CA ILE A 85 -4.50 8.85 1.40
C ILE A 85 -3.03 9.22 1.39
N ARG A 86 -2.39 9.14 2.56
CA ARG A 86 -0.95 9.32 2.71
C ARG A 86 -0.27 7.97 2.90
N VAL A 87 0.78 7.74 2.12
CA VAL A 87 1.62 6.55 2.23
C VAL A 87 2.98 6.99 2.78
N MET A 88 3.45 6.32 3.82
CA MET A 88 4.79 6.50 4.38
C MET A 88 5.53 5.16 4.36
N VAL A 89 6.84 5.21 4.18
CA VAL A 89 7.74 4.06 4.30
C VAL A 89 8.85 4.36 5.30
N THR A 90 9.16 3.38 6.14
CA THR A 90 10.31 3.35 7.05
C THR A 90 11.07 2.05 6.82
N THR A 91 12.40 2.09 6.92
CA THR A 91 13.27 0.93 6.72
C THR A 91 14.45 0.99 7.67
N GLY A 92 15.10 -0.13 7.97
CA GLY A 92 16.36 -0.09 8.74
C GLY A 92 17.39 0.81 8.06
N GLY A 93 18.04 1.70 8.83
CA GLY A 93 19.04 2.64 8.31
C GLY A 93 18.52 4.04 7.98
N THR A 94 17.22 4.31 8.12
CA THR A 94 16.71 5.69 8.24
C THR A 94 16.92 6.21 9.66
N ASN A 95 16.99 7.54 9.82
CA ASN A 95 17.07 8.14 11.15
C ASN A 95 15.73 7.99 11.86
N LEU A 96 15.74 7.27 12.99
CA LEU A 96 14.54 6.99 13.77
C LEU A 96 13.81 8.26 14.22
N LYS A 97 14.54 9.33 14.55
CA LYS A 97 13.89 10.59 14.97
C LYS A 97 13.10 11.21 13.82
N ASP A 98 13.65 11.17 12.61
CA ASP A 98 13.00 11.73 11.42
C ASP A 98 11.76 10.90 11.05
N ASP A 99 11.83 9.57 11.18
CA ASP A 99 10.68 8.68 10.96
C ASP A 99 9.56 8.94 11.97
N ILE A 100 9.91 9.06 13.25
CA ILE A 100 8.95 9.41 14.31
C ILE A 100 8.30 10.76 14.00
N MET A 101 9.08 11.79 13.64
CA MET A 101 8.53 13.10 13.30
C MET A 101 7.58 13.02 12.08
N ARG A 102 7.92 12.23 11.05
CA ARG A 102 7.06 12.04 9.87
C ARG A 102 5.73 11.35 10.22
N ILE A 103 5.75 10.38 11.13
CA ILE A 103 4.52 9.73 11.61
C ILE A 103 3.59 10.73 12.31
N TYR A 104 4.15 11.63 13.12
CA TYR A 104 3.38 12.64 13.85
C TYR A 104 3.02 13.89 13.02
N GLN A 105 3.67 14.11 11.89
CA GLN A 105 3.37 15.23 11.01
C GLN A 105 1.99 15.06 10.35
N LYS A 106 1.09 15.98 10.67
CA LYS A 106 -0.19 16.18 9.99
C LYS A 106 0.05 16.99 8.71
N GLY A 107 -0.18 16.40 7.54
CA GLY A 107 -0.01 17.07 6.23
C GLY A 107 0.38 16.15 5.07
N ARG A 108 0.09 16.57 3.83
CA ARG A 108 0.44 15.85 2.59
C ARG A 108 1.96 15.77 2.43
N PHE A 109 2.52 14.57 2.46
CA PHE A 109 3.86 14.31 1.94
C PHE A 109 3.74 14.21 0.42
N LEU A 110 3.88 15.34 -0.26
CA LEU A 110 4.24 15.36 -1.67
C LEU A 110 5.76 15.31 -1.74
N GLU A 111 6.25 14.45 -2.63
CA GLU A 111 7.65 14.17 -2.92
C GLU A 111 8.53 15.43 -2.95
N LYS A 112 9.75 15.29 -2.44
CA LYS A 112 10.90 15.96 -3.05
C LYS A 112 11.47 15.03 -4.11
#